data_AF-A0A7K3X3B1-F1
#
_entry.id   AF-A0A7K3X3B1-F1
#
_cell.length_a   1.000
_cell.length_b   1.000
_cell.length_c   1.000
_cell.angle_alpha   90.00
_cell.angle_beta   90.00
_cell.angle_gamma   90.00
#
_symmetry.space_group_name_H-M   'P 1'
#
loop_
_entity.id
_entity.type
_entity.pdbx_description
1 polymer ?
#
loop_
_entity_poly.entity_id
_entity_poly.type
_entity_poly.pdbx_seq_one_letter_code
_entity_poly.pdbx_strand_id
1 'polypeptide(L)'
;MLGMGELDAAVEELARADTLAFGGVGIASQILPATDAYRHVERALREHPEQARKKVDRLLTHGSPAGRAYAAALLDTVDPAAGRAAWERLRADDAEFTTFSGCVMGRTTLREYATERLAGA
;
A
#
# COMPACT_ATOMS: atom_id res chain seq x y z
N MET A 1 11.69 -17.18 -9.03
CA MET A 1 12.40 -16.95 -7.75
C MET A 1 12.70 -15.47 -7.72
N LEU A 2 11.85 -14.68 -7.06
CA LEU A 2 12.09 -13.25 -6.91
C LEU A 2 13.39 -13.07 -6.13
N GLY A 3 14.37 -12.40 -6.73
CA GLY A 3 15.62 -12.08 -6.04
C GLY A 3 15.36 -11.04 -4.95
N MET A 4 16.09 -11.10 -3.84
CA MET A 4 15.94 -10.13 -2.73
C MET A 4 15.99 -8.67 -3.19
N GLY A 5 16.78 -8.36 -4.23
CA GLY A 5 16.87 -7.00 -4.80
C GLY A 5 15.58 -6.50 -5.44
N GLU A 6 14.73 -7.39 -5.95
CA GLU A 6 13.46 -7.02 -6.57
C GLU A 6 12.41 -6.65 -5.51
N LEU A 7 12.39 -7.35 -4.38
CA LEU A 7 11.57 -6.99 -3.23
C LEU A 7 12.02 -5.64 -2.63
N ASP A 8 13.32 -5.40 -2.53
CA ASP A 8 13.84 -4.11 -2.06
C ASP A 8 13.43 -2.95 -2.97
N ALA A 9 13.60 -3.11 -4.29
CA ALA A 9 13.19 -2.10 -5.26
C ALA A 9 11.68 -1.84 -5.23
N ALA A 10 10.87 -2.89 -5.09
CA ALA A 10 9.42 -2.74 -4.98
C ALA A 10 9.00 -2.01 -3.69
N VAL A 11 9.63 -2.31 -2.55
CA VAL A 11 9.34 -1.59 -1.30
C VAL A 11 9.79 -0.12 -1.38
N GLU A 12 10.92 0.16 -2.04
CA GLU A 12 11.37 1.53 -2.28
C GLU A 12 10.40 2.30 -3.19
N GLU A 13 9.88 1.67 -4.24
CA GLU A 13 8.83 2.24 -5.10
C GLU A 13 7.58 2.62 -4.29
N LEU A 14 7.13 1.73 -3.41
CA LEU A 14 5.98 2.02 -2.55
C LEU A 14 6.31 3.13 -1.54
N ALA A 15 7.53 3.17 -0.99
CA ALA A 15 7.93 4.16 0.01
C ALA A 15 7.89 5.59 -0.51
N ARG A 16 8.09 5.78 -1.82
CA ARG A 16 8.08 7.08 -2.50
C ARG A 16 6.78 7.36 -3.27
N ALA A 17 5.82 6.44 -3.25
CA ALA A 17 4.56 6.60 -3.97
C ALA A 17 3.77 7.82 -3.46
N ASP A 18 3.23 8.63 -4.35
CA ASP A 18 2.33 9.74 -4.03
C ASP A 18 0.86 9.39 -4.33
N THR A 19 0.66 8.40 -5.21
CA THR A 19 -0.64 7.92 -5.66
C THR A 19 -0.88 6.49 -5.22
N LEU A 20 -2.06 6.25 -4.64
CA LEU A 20 -2.57 4.92 -4.31
C LEU A 20 -3.53 4.43 -5.41
N ALA A 21 -3.16 3.33 -6.07
CA ALA A 21 -3.98 2.60 -7.03
C ALA A 21 -3.73 1.09 -6.91
N PHE A 22 -4.77 0.29 -7.12
CA PHE A 22 -4.67 -1.19 -7.09
C PHE A 22 -4.91 -1.84 -8.45
N GLY A 23 -5.32 -1.06 -9.45
CA GLY A 23 -5.65 -1.51 -10.81
C GLY A 23 -5.11 -0.56 -11.87
N GLY A 24 -5.56 -0.78 -13.12
CA GLY A 24 -5.29 0.14 -14.22
C GLY A 24 -5.98 1.48 -13.99
N VAL A 25 -5.28 2.56 -14.31
CA VAL A 25 -5.75 3.94 -14.14
C VAL A 25 -5.86 4.66 -15.47
N GLY A 26 -6.82 5.58 -15.54
CA GLY A 26 -7.08 6.41 -16.72
C GLY A 26 -7.67 5.64 -17.91
N ILE A 27 -7.87 6.36 -19.02
CA ILE A 27 -8.56 5.85 -20.22
C ILE A 27 -7.80 4.69 -20.86
N ALA A 28 -6.46 4.72 -20.79
CA ALA A 28 -5.59 3.68 -21.35
C ALA A 28 -5.37 2.49 -20.40
N SER A 29 -6.02 2.45 -19.22
CA SER A 29 -5.83 1.40 -18.20
C SER A 29 -4.35 1.15 -17.85
N GLN A 30 -3.58 2.23 -17.68
CA GLN A 30 -2.15 2.12 -17.39
C GLN A 30 -1.94 1.56 -15.98
N ILE A 31 -0.99 0.63 -15.83
CA ILE A 31 -0.56 0.18 -14.52
C ILE A 31 0.54 1.13 -14.02
N LEU A 32 0.31 1.73 -12.85
CA LEU A 32 1.31 2.57 -12.22
C LEU A 32 2.47 1.72 -11.67
N PRO A 33 3.70 2.24 -11.63
CA PRO A 33 4.83 1.56 -11.00
C PRO A 33 4.53 1.10 -9.57
N ALA A 34 3.86 1.93 -8.77
CA ALA A 34 3.43 1.60 -7.42
C ALA A 34 2.43 0.43 -7.38
N THR A 35 1.52 0.33 -8.37
CA THR A 35 0.57 -0.80 -8.47
C THR A 35 1.30 -2.11 -8.77
N ASP A 36 2.29 -2.10 -9.66
CA ASP A 36 3.09 -3.29 -9.94
C ASP A 36 4.00 -3.65 -8.75
N ALA A 37 4.60 -2.66 -8.11
CA ALA A 37 5.38 -2.87 -6.87
C ALA A 37 4.52 -3.49 -5.76
N TYR A 38 3.28 -3.01 -5.57
CA TYR A 38 2.32 -3.59 -4.64
C TYR A 38 2.12 -5.09 -4.91
N ARG A 39 1.90 -5.48 -6.18
CA ARG A 39 1.71 -6.89 -6.56
C ARG A 39 2.96 -7.74 -6.30
N HIS A 40 4.15 -7.17 -6.51
CA HIS A 40 5.42 -7.85 -6.23
C HIS A 40 5.60 -8.10 -4.73
N VAL A 41 5.33 -7.10 -3.89
CA VAL A 41 5.40 -7.24 -2.44
C VAL A 41 4.33 -8.20 -1.92
N GLU A 42 3.11 -8.15 -2.47
CA GLU A 42 2.03 -9.08 -2.11
C GLU A 42 2.40 -10.54 -2.42
N ARG A 43 3.00 -10.78 -3.59
CA ARG A 43 3.54 -12.11 -3.93
C ARG A 43 4.66 -12.52 -2.98
N ALA A 44 5.59 -11.62 -2.67
CA ALA A 44 6.68 -11.90 -1.74
C ALA A 44 6.19 -12.18 -0.30
N LEU A 45 5.10 -11.57 0.15
CA LEU A 45 4.47 -11.91 1.44
C LEU A 45 3.94 -13.35 1.47
N ARG A 46 3.48 -13.89 0.34
CA ARG A 46 3.05 -15.30 0.23
C ARG A 46 4.24 -16.26 0.15
N GLU A 47 5.29 -15.90 -0.59
CA GLU A 47 6.45 -16.77 -0.83
C GLU A 47 7.49 -16.73 0.31
N HIS A 48 7.67 -15.56 0.93
CA HIS A 48 8.71 -15.26 1.92
C HIS A 48 8.16 -14.39 3.06
N PRO A 49 7.17 -14.89 3.83
CA PRO A 49 6.36 -14.07 4.75
C PRO A 49 7.19 -13.29 5.76
N GLU A 50 8.14 -13.91 6.46
CA GLU A 50 8.91 -13.23 7.50
C GLU A 50 9.77 -12.07 6.99
N GLN A 51 10.37 -12.24 5.81
CA GLN A 51 11.26 -11.23 5.22
C GLN A 51 10.47 -10.08 4.63
N ALA A 52 9.41 -10.39 3.87
CA ALA A 52 8.53 -9.37 3.30
C ALA A 52 7.79 -8.61 4.41
N ARG A 53 7.35 -9.29 5.47
CA ARG A 53 6.65 -8.67 6.62
C ARG A 53 7.49 -7.58 7.27
N LYS A 54 8.77 -7.84 7.55
CA LYS A 54 9.70 -6.84 8.13
C LYS A 54 9.81 -5.57 7.26
N LYS A 55 9.83 -5.73 5.94
CA LYS A 55 9.90 -4.59 5.01
C LYS A 55 8.58 -3.83 4.95
N VAL A 56 7.44 -4.53 4.98
CA VAL A 56 6.11 -3.90 5.00
C VAL A 56 5.87 -3.15 6.32
N ASP A 57 6.28 -3.70 7.46
CA ASP A 57 6.19 -2.99 8.74
C ASP A 57 7.06 -1.71 8.73
N ARG A 58 8.25 -1.75 8.11
CA ARG A 58 9.09 -0.55 7.90
C ARG A 58 8.43 0.46 6.95
N LEU A 59 7.78 -0.02 5.89
CA LEU A 59 7.05 0.83 4.95
C LEU A 59 5.88 1.55 5.64
N LEU A 60 5.19 0.88 6.56
CA LEU A 60 4.08 1.47 7.34
C LEU A 60 4.53 2.63 8.24
N THR A 61 5.80 2.65 8.68
CA THR A 61 6.34 3.71 9.55
C THR A 61 7.09 4.80 8.79
N HIS A 62 7.74 4.48 7.68
CA HIS A 62 8.64 5.41 6.98
C HIS A 62 8.23 5.76 5.55
N GLY A 63 7.21 5.09 5.00
CA GLY A 63 6.71 5.43 3.67
C GLY A 63 6.07 6.81 3.63
N SER A 64 5.92 7.33 2.42
CA SER A 64 4.98 8.41 2.10
C SER A 64 3.55 8.06 2.57
N PRO A 65 2.61 9.01 2.59
CA PRO A 65 1.23 8.71 2.98
C PRO A 65 0.60 7.61 2.11
N ALA A 66 0.78 7.63 0.78
CA ALA A 66 0.30 6.54 -0.09
C ALA A 66 1.05 5.22 0.18
N GLY A 67 2.37 5.27 0.40
CA GLY A 67 3.17 4.08 0.74
C GLY A 67 2.72 3.40 2.03
N ARG A 68 2.36 4.20 3.05
CA ARG A 68 1.82 3.70 4.32
C ARG A 68 0.43 3.08 4.14
N ALA A 69 -0.41 3.68 3.30
CA ALA A 69 -1.69 3.09 2.92
C ALA A 69 -1.52 1.76 2.15
N TYR A 70 -0.54 1.67 1.23
CA TYR A 70 -0.17 0.40 0.59
C TYR A 70 0.29 -0.64 1.60
N ALA A 71 1.12 -0.26 2.57
CA ALA A 71 1.56 -1.17 3.62
C ALA A 71 0.39 -1.73 4.42
N ALA A 72 -0.52 -0.88 4.89
CA ALA A 72 -1.70 -1.33 5.64
C ALA A 72 -2.59 -2.25 4.79
N ALA A 73 -2.77 -1.96 3.50
CA ALA A 73 -3.50 -2.84 2.57
C ALA A 73 -2.82 -4.19 2.40
N LEU A 74 -1.49 -4.23 2.23
CA LEU A 74 -0.72 -5.47 2.14
C LEU A 74 -0.87 -6.32 3.41
N LEU A 75 -0.83 -5.69 4.59
CA LEU A 75 -1.05 -6.40 5.85
C LEU A 75 -2.46 -7.00 5.91
N ASP A 76 -3.47 -6.26 5.48
CA ASP A 76 -4.86 -6.72 5.41
C ASP A 76 -5.02 -8.02 4.60
N THR A 77 -4.23 -8.18 3.52
CA THR A 77 -4.30 -9.38 2.66
C THR A 77 -3.77 -10.66 3.31
N VAL A 78 -2.85 -10.55 4.28
CA VAL A 78 -2.15 -11.71 4.87
C VAL A 78 -2.44 -11.92 6.35
N ASP A 79 -2.81 -10.86 7.06
CA ASP A 79 -3.17 -10.85 8.47
C ASP A 79 -4.18 -9.71 8.71
N PRO A 80 -5.50 -10.01 8.64
CA PRO A 80 -6.54 -9.00 8.83
C PRO A 80 -6.48 -8.28 10.17
N ALA A 81 -5.99 -8.92 11.24
CA ALA A 81 -5.85 -8.28 12.54
C ALA A 81 -4.71 -7.25 12.52
N ALA A 82 -3.59 -7.58 11.89
CA ALA A 82 -2.50 -6.63 11.67
C ALA A 82 -2.89 -5.50 10.71
N GLY A 83 -3.65 -5.80 9.65
CA GLY A 83 -4.23 -4.82 8.72
C GLY A 83 -5.13 -3.81 9.45
N ARG A 84 -6.10 -4.32 10.23
CA ARG A 84 -6.96 -3.51 11.10
C ARG A 84 -6.15 -2.59 12.01
N ALA A 85 -5.16 -3.14 12.72
CA ALA A 85 -4.31 -2.36 13.62
C ALA A 85 -3.45 -1.33 12.88
N ALA A 86 -3.06 -1.60 11.63
CA ALA A 86 -2.36 -0.62 10.80
C ALA A 86 -3.29 0.54 10.42
N TRP A 87 -4.50 0.25 9.94
CA TRP A 87 -5.49 1.27 9.63
C TRP A 87 -5.88 2.12 10.83
N GLU A 88 -6.05 1.52 12.01
CA GLU A 88 -6.33 2.26 13.25
C GLU A 88 -5.23 3.27 13.60
N ARG A 89 -3.96 2.92 13.37
CA ARG A 89 -2.84 3.85 13.56
C ARG A 89 -2.87 4.99 12.54
N LEU A 90 -3.13 4.67 11.27
CA LEU A 90 -3.18 5.68 10.20
C LEU A 90 -4.36 6.65 10.37
N ARG A 91 -5.43 6.26 11.07
CA ARG A 91 -6.58 7.13 11.37
C ARG A 91 -6.21 8.42 12.12
N ALA A 92 -5.09 8.43 12.84
CA ALA A 92 -4.64 9.62 13.57
C ALA A 92 -3.99 10.69 12.66
N ASP A 93 -3.62 10.33 11.43
CA ASP A 93 -2.75 11.10 10.55
C ASP A 93 -3.55 11.84 9.46
N ASP A 94 -3.34 13.14 9.31
CA ASP A 94 -4.02 13.99 8.32
C ASP A 94 -3.19 14.22 7.05
N ALA A 95 -2.07 13.52 6.87
CA ALA A 95 -1.28 13.64 5.65
C ALA A 95 -2.07 13.20 4.41
N GLU A 96 -2.02 14.04 3.38
CA GLU A 96 -2.77 13.86 2.14
C GLU A 96 -2.00 13.06 1.09
N PHE A 97 -2.74 12.34 0.25
CA PHE A 97 -2.22 11.66 -0.93
C PHE A 97 -3.29 11.53 -2.01
N THR A 98 -2.86 11.18 -3.22
CA THR A 98 -3.75 10.95 -4.34
C THR A 98 -4.27 9.53 -4.32
N THR A 99 -5.57 9.35 -4.58
CA THR A 99 -6.16 8.04 -4.85
C THR A 99 -6.57 7.97 -6.31
N PHE A 100 -6.44 6.78 -6.90
CA PHE A 100 -6.88 6.54 -8.26
C PHE A 100 -7.58 5.19 -8.38
N SER A 101 -8.85 5.22 -8.78
CA SER A 101 -9.69 4.04 -8.98
C SER A 101 -10.32 4.08 -10.36
N GLY A 102 -9.83 3.25 -11.28
CA GLY A 102 -10.27 3.22 -12.67
C GLY A 102 -10.00 4.57 -13.35
N CYS A 103 -11.06 5.30 -13.73
CA CYS A 103 -10.94 6.63 -14.33
C CYS A 103 -11.02 7.79 -13.32
N VAL A 104 -11.29 7.50 -12.04
CA VAL A 104 -11.51 8.53 -11.01
C VAL A 104 -10.22 8.76 -10.24
N MET A 105 -9.70 9.99 -10.31
CA MET A 105 -8.61 10.50 -9.48
C MET A 105 -9.21 11.37 -8.37
N GLY A 106 -8.74 11.18 -7.15
CA GLY A 106 -9.15 11.95 -5.97
C GLY A 106 -7.95 12.32 -5.11
N ARG A 107 -8.23 13.12 -4.07
CA ARG A 107 -7.29 13.41 -2.99
C ARG A 107 -8.00 13.16 -1.67
N THR A 108 -7.28 12.57 -0.72
CA THR A 108 -7.81 12.26 0.61
C THR A 108 -6.68 12.28 1.62
N THR A 109 -7.03 12.27 2.91
CA THR A 109 -6.09 12.09 4.02
C THR A 109 -5.96 10.61 4.40
N LEU A 110 -4.85 10.25 5.05
CA LEU A 110 -4.72 8.95 5.72
C LEU A 110 -5.87 8.67 6.69
N ARG A 111 -6.31 9.70 7.44
CA ARG A 111 -7.43 9.63 8.36
C ARG A 111 -8.72 9.21 7.70
N GLU A 112 -9.13 9.91 6.65
CA GLU A 112 -10.38 9.65 5.92
C GLU A 112 -10.32 8.26 5.29
N TYR A 113 -9.25 7.98 4.54
CA TYR A 113 -9.09 6.70 3.87
C TYR A 113 -9.08 5.52 4.86
N ALA A 114 -8.34 5.64 5.97
CA ALA A 114 -8.33 4.61 7.01
C ALA A 114 -9.70 4.44 7.68
N THR A 115 -10.44 5.53 7.88
CA THR A 115 -11.80 5.46 8.44
C THR A 115 -12.74 4.69 7.52
N GLU A 116 -12.69 4.95 6.22
CA GLU A 116 -13.47 4.21 5.21
C GLU A 116 -13.09 2.73 5.19
N ARG A 117 -11.79 2.41 5.21
CA ARG A 117 -11.30 1.02 5.27
C ARG A 117 -11.76 0.29 6.53
N LEU A 118 -11.78 0.96 7.67
CA LEU A 118 -12.25 0.38 8.94
C LEU A 118 -13.78 0.22 9.00
N ALA A 119 -14.53 0.99 8.23
CA ALA A 119 -16.00 0.92 8.17
C ALA A 119 -16.52 -0.11 7.16
N GLY A 120 -15.75 -0.39 6.11
CA GLY A 120 -16.08 -1.36 5.06
C GLY A 120 -15.53 -2.78 5.26
N ALA A 121 -14.83 -3.04 6.38
CA ALA A 121 -14.28 -4.35 6.76
C ALA A 121 -15.28 -5.19 7.57
#